data_AF-A0A8H7FAD8-F1
#
_entry.id   AF-A0A8H7FAD8-F1
#
_cell.length_a   1.000
_cell.length_b   1.000
_cell.length_c   1.000
_cell.angle_alpha   90.00
_cell.angle_beta   90.00
_cell.angle_gamma   90.00
#
_symmetry.space_group_name_H-M   'P 1'
#
loop_
_entity.id
_entity.type
_entity.pdbx_description
1 polymer ?
#
loop_
_entity_poly.entity_id
_entity_poly.type
_entity_poly.pdbx_seq_one_letter_code
_entity_poly.pdbx_strand_id
1 'polypeptide(L)'
;MLDYYQILNTSPSASYSEIKLAYHALLLKHHPDKNIHNANSNSIDIALIKDAYVTLSSPISRAQYDASLSRRKQESLVPRPAQVVSLEEFTQLDTLGSDDTWEYPCRCGGSYRITETDMEKGLHLVACRSCSESSGALVISQPHKFSHFIPSSQK
;
A
#
# COMPACT_ATOMS: atom_id res chain seq x y z
N MET A 1 -5.64 -9.55 -6.52
CA MET A 1 -6.90 -9.58 -5.74
C MET A 1 -7.97 -8.98 -6.64
N LEU A 2 -9.04 -9.72 -6.93
CA LEU A 2 -10.11 -9.23 -7.80
C LEU A 2 -10.95 -8.19 -7.06
N ASP A 3 -11.32 -7.13 -7.75
CA ASP A 3 -12.15 -6.06 -7.20
C ASP A 3 -13.63 -6.47 -7.26
N TYR A 4 -14.39 -6.28 -6.18
CA TYR A 4 -15.80 -6.68 -6.11
C TYR A 4 -16.66 -5.89 -7.10
N TYR A 5 -16.29 -4.63 -7.38
CA TYR A 5 -16.96 -3.83 -8.40
C TYR A 5 -16.72 -4.41 -9.79
N GLN A 6 -15.51 -4.91 -10.08
CA GLN A 6 -15.21 -5.61 -11.34
C GLN A 6 -15.93 -6.96 -11.46
N ILE A 7 -16.03 -7.73 -10.37
CA ILE A 7 -16.76 -9.00 -10.36
C ILE A 7 -18.23 -8.78 -10.72
N LEU A 8 -18.86 -7.76 -10.14
CA LEU A 8 -20.26 -7.42 -10.44
C LEU A 8 -20.41 -6.60 -11.73
N ASN A 9 -19.32 -6.18 -12.38
CA ASN A 9 -19.33 -5.24 -13.52
C ASN A 9 -20.12 -3.95 -13.19
N THR A 10 -19.88 -3.42 -11.99
CA THR A 10 -20.52 -2.19 -11.49
C THR A 10 -19.48 -1.12 -11.21
N SER A 11 -19.94 0.14 -11.15
CA SER A 11 -19.09 1.28 -10.81
C SER A 11 -19.00 1.45 -9.28
N PRO A 12 -17.90 1.99 -8.71
CA PRO A 12 -17.84 2.32 -7.29
C PRO A 12 -18.84 3.39 -6.84
N SER A 13 -19.49 4.09 -7.77
CA SER A 13 -20.61 5.00 -7.51
C SER A 13 -21.99 4.36 -7.69
N ALA A 14 -22.04 3.06 -8.01
CA ALA A 14 -23.31 2.36 -8.25
C ALA A 14 -24.17 2.34 -7.00
N SER A 15 -25.47 2.52 -7.22
CA SER A 15 -26.50 2.44 -6.19
C SER A 15 -26.83 0.98 -5.84
N TYR A 16 -27.44 0.75 -4.67
CA TYR A 16 -27.82 -0.59 -4.22
C TYR A 16 -28.69 -1.34 -5.25
N SER A 17 -29.61 -0.63 -5.89
CA SER A 17 -30.49 -1.18 -6.92
C SER A 17 -29.72 -1.70 -8.13
N GLU A 18 -28.69 -0.97 -8.57
CA GLU A 18 -27.83 -1.38 -9.68
C GLU A 18 -26.99 -2.61 -9.33
N ILE A 19 -26.42 -2.64 -8.12
CA ILE A 19 -25.66 -3.79 -7.59
C ILE A 19 -26.54 -5.04 -7.56
N LYS A 20 -27.78 -4.91 -7.10
CA LYS A 20 -28.75 -6.00 -7.07
C LYS A 20 -29.10 -6.50 -8.48
N LEU A 21 -29.37 -5.59 -9.41
CA LEU A 21 -29.68 -5.96 -10.80
C LEU A 21 -28.50 -6.69 -11.46
N ALA A 22 -27.28 -6.19 -11.28
CA ALA A 22 -26.07 -6.82 -11.79
C ALA A 22 -25.85 -8.23 -11.22
N TYR A 23 -26.07 -8.41 -9.90
CA TYR A 23 -26.01 -9.72 -9.25
C TYR A 23 -26.99 -10.73 -9.86
N HIS A 24 -28.25 -10.33 -10.09
CA HIS A 24 -29.25 -11.20 -10.71
C HIS A 24 -28.87 -11.55 -12.17
N ALA A 25 -28.39 -10.58 -12.94
CA ALA A 25 -27.97 -10.81 -14.32
C ALA A 25 -26.78 -11.80 -14.41
N LEU A 26 -25.82 -11.68 -13.51
CA LEU A 26 -24.65 -12.57 -13.46
C LEU A 26 -25.02 -13.98 -13.01
N LEU A 27 -25.93 -14.14 -12.03
CA LEU A 27 -26.43 -15.46 -11.63
C LEU A 27 -27.15 -16.19 -12.76
N LEU A 28 -27.94 -15.47 -13.57
CA LEU A 28 -28.63 -16.05 -14.72
C LEU A 28 -27.64 -16.49 -15.81
N LYS A 29 -26.57 -15.71 -16.02
CA LYS A 29 -25.51 -16.01 -16.99
C LYS A 29 -24.64 -17.20 -16.56
N HIS A 30 -24.36 -17.30 -15.26
CA HIS A 30 -23.50 -18.32 -14.67
C HIS A 30 -24.29 -19.46 -13.99
N HIS A 31 -25.58 -19.61 -14.29
CA HIS A 31 -26.42 -20.63 -13.66
C HIS A 31 -25.85 -22.04 -13.90
N PRO A 32 -25.76 -22.90 -12.86
CA PRO A 32 -25.10 -24.20 -12.97
C PRO A 32 -25.78 -25.13 -13.97
N ASP A 33 -27.11 -25.03 -14.12
CA ASP A 33 -27.91 -25.84 -15.07
C ASP A 33 -27.53 -25.62 -16.54
N LYS A 34 -27.10 -24.40 -16.91
CA LYS A 34 -26.73 -24.07 -18.29
C LYS A 34 -25.25 -24.34 -18.60
N ASN A 35 -24.42 -24.58 -17.60
CA ASN A 35 -22.97 -24.77 -17.74
C ASN A 35 -22.52 -26.24 -17.60
N ILE A 36 -23.46 -27.19 -17.48
CA ILE A 36 -23.18 -28.63 -17.37
C ILE A 36 -22.35 -29.16 -18.56
N HIS A 37 -22.42 -28.50 -19.73
CA HIS A 37 -21.71 -28.90 -20.95
C HIS A 37 -20.47 -28.06 -21.30
N ASN A 38 -20.11 -27.03 -20.52
CA ASN A 38 -18.99 -26.16 -20.86
C ASN A 38 -18.00 -26.04 -19.70
N ALA A 39 -17.09 -27.01 -19.58
CA ALA A 39 -16.01 -27.01 -18.60
C ALA A 39 -14.87 -26.01 -18.91
N ASN A 40 -15.01 -25.15 -19.93
CA ASN A 40 -13.87 -24.54 -20.61
C ASN A 40 -13.95 -23.03 -20.85
N SER A 41 -14.69 -22.25 -20.07
CA SER A 41 -14.74 -20.80 -20.34
C SER A 41 -14.96 -19.97 -19.10
N ASN A 42 -13.87 -19.34 -18.62
CA ASN A 42 -13.87 -17.99 -18.02
C ASN A 42 -15.04 -17.67 -17.07
N SER A 43 -15.55 -18.69 -16.37
CA SER A 43 -16.76 -18.57 -15.57
C SER A 43 -16.30 -18.08 -14.20
N ILE A 44 -16.62 -16.83 -13.92
CA ILE A 44 -16.44 -16.27 -12.59
C ILE A 44 -17.21 -17.16 -11.61
N ASP A 45 -16.54 -17.58 -10.54
CA ASP A 45 -17.15 -18.40 -9.50
C ASP A 45 -18.41 -17.73 -8.96
N ILE A 46 -19.52 -18.49 -8.96
CA ILE A 46 -20.79 -18.03 -8.37
C ILE A 46 -20.58 -17.64 -6.90
N ALA A 47 -19.66 -18.31 -6.21
CA ALA A 47 -19.25 -17.96 -4.85
C ALA A 47 -18.70 -16.53 -4.75
N LEU A 48 -17.84 -16.11 -5.69
CA LEU A 48 -17.27 -14.76 -5.74
C LEU A 48 -18.35 -13.70 -6.04
N ILE A 49 -19.29 -14.01 -6.95
CA ILE A 49 -20.42 -13.13 -7.26
C ILE A 49 -21.29 -12.90 -6.01
N LYS A 50 -21.55 -13.95 -5.24
CA LYS A 50 -22.29 -13.87 -3.96
C LYS A 50 -21.54 -13.05 -2.92
N ASP A 51 -20.25 -13.32 -2.74
CA ASP A 51 -19.40 -12.62 -1.78
C ASP A 51 -19.30 -11.12 -2.08
N ALA A 52 -19.13 -10.77 -3.37
CA ALA A 52 -19.14 -9.40 -3.85
C ALA A 52 -20.48 -8.70 -3.55
N TYR A 53 -21.61 -9.37 -3.82
CA TYR A 53 -22.93 -8.83 -3.51
C TYR A 53 -23.13 -8.63 -2.00
N VAL A 54 -22.79 -9.60 -1.17
CA VAL A 54 -22.93 -9.47 0.30
C VAL A 54 -22.13 -8.29 0.83
N THR A 55 -20.90 -8.10 0.32
CA THR A 55 -20.04 -7.00 0.75
C THR A 55 -20.54 -5.64 0.24
N LEU A 56 -20.94 -5.53 -1.03
CA LEU A 56 -21.34 -4.26 -1.64
C LEU A 56 -22.80 -3.86 -1.37
N SER A 57 -23.65 -4.81 -0.97
CA SER A 57 -25.08 -4.58 -0.67
C SER A 57 -25.31 -3.87 0.67
N SER A 58 -24.44 -4.09 1.66
CA SER A 58 -24.52 -3.43 2.96
C SER A 58 -23.68 -2.15 2.96
N PRO A 59 -24.23 -0.98 3.36
CA PRO A 59 -23.47 0.26 3.39
C PRO A 59 -22.27 0.19 4.35
N ILE A 60 -22.40 -0.56 5.45
CA ILE A 60 -21.34 -0.74 6.45
C ILE A 60 -20.21 -1.60 5.85
N SER A 61 -20.55 -2.75 5.27
CA SER A 61 -19.56 -3.66 4.67
C SER A 61 -18.88 -3.02 3.46
N ARG A 62 -19.62 -2.25 2.65
CA ARG A 62 -19.08 -1.48 1.53
C ARG A 62 -18.08 -0.42 2.00
N ALA A 63 -18.42 0.36 3.03
CA ALA A 63 -17.50 1.35 3.58
C ALA A 63 -16.21 0.71 4.12
N GLN A 64 -16.30 -0.44 4.79
CA GLN A 64 -15.12 -1.19 5.25
C GLN A 64 -14.28 -1.70 4.08
N TYR A 65 -14.93 -2.21 3.03
CA TYR A 65 -14.26 -2.66 1.81
C TYR A 65 -13.53 -1.51 1.11
N ASP A 66 -14.21 -0.38 0.91
CA ASP A 66 -13.65 0.83 0.29
C ASP A 66 -12.47 1.38 1.11
N ALA A 67 -12.57 1.37 2.45
CA ALA A 67 -11.46 1.73 3.35
C ALA A 67 -10.26 0.77 3.25
N SER A 68 -10.52 -0.53 3.02
CA SER A 68 -9.45 -1.50 2.78
C SER A 68 -8.76 -1.27 1.42
N LEU A 69 -9.53 -0.89 0.40
CA LEU A 69 -9.01 -0.58 -0.94
C LEU A 69 -8.16 0.68 -0.93
N SER A 70 -8.60 1.74 -0.24
CA SER A 70 -7.83 2.97 -0.10
C SER A 70 -6.53 2.73 0.66
N ARG A 71 -6.56 1.95 1.74
CA ARG A 71 -5.34 1.54 2.46
C ARG A 71 -4.38 0.74 1.58
N ARG A 72 -4.88 -0.24 0.81
CA ARG A 72 -4.04 -0.99 -0.14
C ARG A 72 -3.39 -0.08 -1.17
N LYS A 73 -4.14 0.90 -1.69
CA LYS A 73 -3.61 1.90 -2.62
C LYS A 73 -2.52 2.75 -1.94
N GLN A 74 -2.74 3.15 -0.68
CA GLN A 74 -1.77 3.90 0.09
C GLN A 74 -0.51 3.09 0.43
N GLU A 75 -0.64 1.81 0.77
CA GLU A 75 0.47 0.87 0.97
C GLU A 75 1.29 0.63 -0.30
N SER A 76 0.66 0.66 -1.47
CA SER A 76 1.37 0.59 -2.76
C SER A 76 2.14 1.87 -3.10
N LEU A 77 1.79 3.00 -2.47
CA LEU A 77 2.47 4.29 -2.64
C LEU A 77 3.61 4.49 -1.64
N VAL A 78 3.66 3.74 -0.53
CA VAL A 78 4.82 3.73 0.36
C VAL A 78 5.85 2.78 -0.24
N PRO A 79 7.02 3.27 -0.72
CA PRO A 79 8.04 2.39 -1.24
C PRO A 79 8.45 1.41 -0.13
N ARG A 80 8.31 0.10 -0.40
CA ARG A 80 8.87 -0.92 0.49
C ARG A 80 10.36 -0.62 0.61
N PRO A 81 10.89 -0.46 1.83
CA PRO A 81 12.30 -0.14 1.96
C PRO A 81 13.13 -1.28 1.38
N ALA A 82 14.09 -0.95 0.52
CA ALA A 82 15.01 -1.95 -0.04
C ALA A 82 15.86 -2.59 1.05
N GLN A 83 16.12 -1.85 2.11
CA GLN A 83 16.90 -2.28 3.26
C GLN A 83 16.56 -1.43 4.49
N VAL A 84 16.56 -2.08 5.65
CA VAL A 84 16.59 -1.42 6.96
C VAL A 84 18.03 -1.45 7.41
N VAL A 85 18.64 -0.29 7.61
CA VAL A 85 20.06 -0.15 7.94
C VAL A 85 20.17 0.76 9.16
N SER A 86 20.98 0.37 10.13
CA SER A 86 21.22 1.18 11.32
C SER A 86 22.10 2.39 11.01
N LEU A 87 21.88 3.49 11.71
CA LEU A 87 22.66 4.72 11.52
C LEU A 87 24.18 4.51 11.76
N GLU A 88 24.55 3.53 12.59
CA GLU A 88 25.96 3.16 12.85
C GLU A 88 26.69 2.61 11.62
N GLU A 89 25.93 2.14 10.62
CA GLU A 89 26.45 1.59 9.37
C GLU A 89 26.70 2.67 8.31
N PHE A 90 26.34 3.93 8.59
CA PHE A 90 26.58 5.06 7.69
C PHE A 90 27.97 5.67 7.88
N THR A 91 28.55 6.12 6.79
CA THR A 91 29.79 6.89 6.81
C THR A 91 29.46 8.35 7.09
N GLN A 92 29.91 8.87 8.23
CA GLN A 92 29.83 10.31 8.55
C GLN A 92 30.81 11.08 7.65
N LEU A 93 30.31 12.12 6.99
CA LEU A 93 31.11 13.06 6.22
C LEU A 93 31.36 14.28 7.11
N ASP A 94 32.56 14.37 7.68
CA ASP A 94 33.03 15.54 8.42
C ASP A 94 33.23 16.73 7.46
N THR A 95 32.14 17.44 7.13
CA THR A 95 32.26 18.76 6.52
C THR A 95 32.64 19.75 7.61
N LEU A 96 33.82 20.36 7.47
CA LEU A 96 34.37 21.44 8.31
C LEU A 96 33.37 22.62 8.44
N GLY A 97 32.35 22.49 9.29
CA GLY A 97 31.35 23.53 9.55
C GLY A 97 29.89 23.05 9.52
N SER A 98 29.45 22.47 10.64
CA SER A 98 28.09 22.63 11.21
C SER A 98 26.90 21.88 10.59
N ASP A 99 27.07 20.83 9.80
CA ASP A 99 25.99 19.88 9.48
C ASP A 99 26.56 18.48 9.33
N ASP A 100 26.29 17.60 10.30
CA ASP A 100 26.65 16.20 10.22
C ASP A 100 25.84 15.54 9.09
N THR A 101 26.53 15.21 8.01
CA THR A 101 25.96 14.50 6.87
C THR A 101 26.40 13.05 6.92
N TRP A 102 25.44 12.12 6.82
CA TRP A 102 25.70 10.69 6.73
C TRP A 102 25.42 10.16 5.33
N GLU A 103 26.31 9.32 4.82
CA GLU A 103 26.18 8.67 3.52
C GLU A 103 26.20 7.14 3.62
N TYR A 104 25.33 6.47 2.86
CA TYR A 104 25.31 5.01 2.70
C TYR A 104 25.27 4.60 1.23
N PRO A 105 26.09 3.63 0.78
CA PRO A 105 26.14 3.22 -0.61
C PRO A 105 24.84 2.53 -1.04
N CYS A 106 24.32 2.92 -2.20
CA CYS A 106 23.19 2.24 -2.82
C CYS A 106 23.68 1.11 -3.72
N ARG A 107 22.92 0.01 -3.78
CA ARG A 107 23.17 -1.12 -4.70
C ARG A 107 23.17 -0.71 -6.18
N CYS A 108 22.60 0.44 -6.54
CA CYS A 108 22.64 0.98 -7.91
C CYS A 108 23.97 1.71 -8.23
N GLY A 109 24.90 1.84 -7.27
CA GLY A 109 26.16 2.60 -7.41
C GLY A 109 26.04 4.08 -7.03
N GLY A 110 24.85 4.57 -6.71
CA GLY A 110 24.64 5.90 -6.10
C GLY A 110 24.80 5.87 -4.58
N SER A 111 24.41 6.94 -3.90
CA SER A 111 24.43 7.03 -2.44
C SER A 111 23.11 7.56 -1.86
N TYR A 112 22.81 7.09 -0.66
CA TYR A 112 21.79 7.61 0.24
C TYR A 112 22.44 8.64 1.14
N ARG A 113 21.86 9.84 1.23
CA ARG A 113 22.39 10.92 2.07
C ARG A 113 21.31 11.44 3.01
N ILE A 114 21.63 11.52 4.30
CA ILE A 114 20.77 12.10 5.33
C ILE A 114 21.56 13.13 6.14
N THR A 115 20.90 14.23 6.50
CA THR A 115 21.46 15.29 7.37
C THR A 115 20.87 15.21 8.77
N GLU A 116 21.48 15.88 9.74
CA GLU A 116 20.95 15.97 11.10
C GLU A 116 19.55 16.59 11.11
N THR A 117 19.32 17.61 10.28
CA THR A 117 18.01 18.28 10.15
C THR A 117 16.91 17.33 9.63
N ASP A 118 17.24 16.38 8.74
CA ASP A 118 16.27 15.40 8.25
C ASP A 118 15.88 14.39 9.35
N MET A 119 16.84 14.04 10.21
CA MET A 119 16.60 13.17 11.36
C MET A 119 15.73 13.85 12.42
N GLU A 120 15.96 15.13 12.72
CA GLU A 120 15.14 15.91 13.66
C GLU A 120 13.67 16.01 13.22
N LYS A 121 13.41 16.01 11.91
CA LYS A 121 12.06 16.01 11.33
C LYS A 121 11.37 14.63 11.37
N GLY A 122 12.06 13.59 11.85
CA GLY A 122 11.55 12.21 11.85
C GLY A 122 11.54 11.56 10.47
N LEU A 123 12.37 12.04 9.53
CA LEU A 123 12.44 11.48 8.18
C LEU A 123 13.33 10.23 8.17
N HIS A 124 12.75 9.07 8.50
CA HIS A 124 13.48 7.79 8.56
C HIS A 124 13.59 7.08 7.20
N LEU A 125 13.12 7.69 6.13
CA LEU A 125 13.03 7.09 4.80
C LEU A 125 13.82 7.92 3.79
N VAL A 126 14.98 7.41 3.37
CA VAL A 126 15.90 8.12 2.48
C VAL A 126 15.85 7.51 1.09
N ALA A 127 15.54 8.33 0.07
CA ALA A 127 15.58 7.91 -1.32
C ALA A 127 16.99 8.10 -1.91
N CYS A 128 17.41 7.19 -2.81
CA CYS A 128 18.66 7.34 -3.54
C CYS A 128 18.52 8.43 -4.61
N ARG A 129 19.48 9.35 -4.70
CA ARG A 129 19.48 10.45 -5.68
C ARG A 129 19.73 10.00 -7.12
N SER A 130 20.17 8.76 -7.33
CA SER A 130 20.62 8.25 -8.63
C SER A 130 19.81 7.05 -9.17
N CYS A 131 18.80 6.54 -8.45
CA CYS A 131 17.95 5.48 -8.98
C CYS A 131 16.53 6.02 -9.28
N SER A 132 15.88 5.55 -10.35
CA SER A 132 14.50 5.94 -10.71
C SER A 132 13.45 5.41 -9.72
N GLU A 133 13.16 6.24 -8.72
CA GLU A 133 11.88 6.50 -8.03
C GLU A 133 10.96 5.39 -7.49
N SER A 134 11.27 4.10 -7.54
CA SER A 134 10.30 3.12 -6.98
C SER A 134 10.86 1.92 -6.21
N SER A 135 12.18 1.77 -6.11
CA SER A 135 12.75 0.47 -5.68
C SER A 135 13.72 0.51 -4.51
N GLY A 136 13.91 1.64 -3.83
CA GLY A 136 14.87 1.63 -2.72
C GLY A 136 14.84 2.85 -1.85
N ALA A 137 13.85 2.90 -0.97
CA ALA A 137 13.95 3.65 0.26
C ALA A 137 14.87 2.90 1.24
N LEU A 138 15.83 3.59 1.83
CA LEU A 138 16.58 3.08 2.97
C LEU A 138 15.87 3.52 4.24
N VAL A 139 15.44 2.56 5.07
CA VAL A 139 14.88 2.85 6.39
C VAL A 139 16.00 2.86 7.41
N ILE A 140 16.14 3.98 8.09
CA ILE A 140 17.13 4.12 9.15
C ILE A 140 16.50 3.61 10.43
N SER A 141 16.92 2.43 10.90
CA SER A 141 16.55 1.95 12.24
C SER A 141 17.14 2.92 13.26
N GLN A 142 16.25 3.61 13.99
CA GLN A 142 16.66 4.61 14.98
C GLN A 142 17.72 4.02 15.91
N PRO A 143 18.87 4.69 16.11
CA PRO A 143 19.72 4.33 17.22
C PRO A 143 18.94 4.63 18.51
N HIS A 144 19.02 3.74 19.47
CA HIS A 144 18.48 3.85 20.84
C HIS A 144 18.97 5.09 21.63
N LYS A 145 19.55 6.11 20.98
CA LYS A 145 20.27 7.22 21.58
C LYS A 145 19.49 8.53 21.68
N PHE A 146 18.24 8.59 21.21
CA PHE A 146 17.33 9.70 21.50
C PHE A 146 16.25 9.30 22.52
N SER A 147 16.67 8.74 23.65
CA SER A 147 15.87 8.81 24.88
C SER A 147 16.03 10.19 25.49
N HIS A 148 15.52 11.23 24.83
CA HIS A 148 15.22 12.53 25.43
C HIS A 148 14.52 13.40 24.37
N PHE A 149 13.23 13.18 24.12
CA PHE A 149 12.24 14.20 23.79
C PHE A 149 10.88 13.52 23.58
N ILE A 150 10.25 13.10 24.68
CA ILE A 150 8.79 13.00 24.73
C ILE A 150 8.32 14.35 25.27
N PRO A 151 7.70 15.24 24.48
CA PRO A 151 6.81 16.22 25.06
C PRO A 151 5.55 15.47 25.50
N SER A 152 5.57 15.03 26.76
CA SER A 152 4.36 14.74 27.51
C SER A 152 3.62 16.06 27.71
N SER A 153 2.58 16.33 26.92
CA SER A 153 1.40 17.11 27.34
C SER A 153 0.41 17.19 26.18
N GLN A 154 -0.68 16.43 26.25
CA GLN A 154 -1.95 16.82 26.85
C GLN A 154 -2.75 17.83 26.01
N LYS A 155 -3.88 17.35 25.49
CA LYS A 155 -5.19 17.81 25.95
C LYS A 155 -6.22 16.70 25.78
#